data_AF-A0A0F9GXR5-F1
#
_entry.id   AF-A0A0F9GXR5-F1
#
_cell.length_a   1.000
_cell.length_b   1.000
_cell.length_c   1.000
_cell.angle_alpha   90.00
_cell.angle_beta   90.00
_cell.angle_gamma   90.00
#
_symmetry.space_group_name_H-M   'P 1'
#
loop_
_entity.id
_entity.type
_entity.pdbx_description
1 polymer ?
#
loop_
_entity_poly.entity_id
_entity_poly.type
_entity_poly.pdbx_seq_one_letter_code
_entity_poly.pdbx_strand_id
1 'polypeptide(L)' 'MPKPTKVLRDTCVDILDVQHKLSSENKNEHEAKGKLTKATALISDAIQLLS' A
#
# COMPACT_ATOMS: atom_id res chain seq x y z
N MET A 1 -0.71 16.11 12.82
CA MET A 1 -1.25 14.86 12.23
C MET A 1 -1.39 15.06 10.73
N PRO A 2 -0.83 14.18 9.88
CA PRO A 2 -1.06 14.25 8.44
C PRO A 2 -2.56 14.11 8.16
N LYS A 3 -3.08 14.90 7.21
CA LYS A 3 -4.50 14.84 6.84
C LYS A 3 -4.82 13.42 6.32
N PRO A 4 -5.94 12.79 6.73
CA PRO A 4 -6.30 11.43 6.33
C PRO A 4 -6.23 11.18 4.82
N THR A 5 -6.63 12.18 4.03
CA THR A 5 -6.58 12.17 2.56
C THR A 5 -5.17 12.07 1.98
N LYS A 6 -4.16 12.62 2.67
CA LYS A 6 -2.76 12.49 2.25
C LYS A 6 -2.24 11.08 2.52
N VAL A 7 -2.55 10.52 3.69
CA VAL A 7 -2.18 9.15 4.07
C VAL A 7 -2.78 8.14 3.09
N LEU A 8 -4.05 8.30 2.73
CA LEU A 8 -4.72 7.44 1.76
C LEU A 8 -4.06 7.49 0.38
N ARG A 9 -3.72 8.70 -0.10
CA ARG A 9 -3.05 8.90 -1.39
C ARG A 9 -1.68 8.24 -1.43
N ASP A 10 -0.84 8.52 -0.43
CA ASP A 10 0.52 7.99 -0.36
C ASP A 10 0.49 6.45 -0.31
N THR A 11 -0.48 5.88 0.41
CA THR A 11 -0.67 4.42 0.49
C THR A 11 -1.13 3.81 -0.84
N CYS A 12 -2.04 4.47 -1.58
CA CYS A 12 -2.45 4.01 -2.91
C CYS A 12 -1.28 3.97 -3.90
N VAL A 13 -0.35 4.93 -3.82
CA VAL A 13 0.85 4.95 -4.66
C VAL A 13 1.77 3.76 -4.34
N ASP A 14 1.98 3.46 -3.06
CA ASP A 14 2.78 2.29 -2.64
C ASP A 14 2.20 0.96 -3.17
N ILE A 15 0.87 0.80 -3.18
CA ILE A 15 0.23 -0.40 -3.71
C ILE A 15 0.45 -0.54 -5.22
N LEU A 16 0.31 0.57 -5.96
CA LEU A 16 0.51 0.56 -7.41
C LEU A 16 1.96 0.24 -7.78
N ASP A 17 2.94 0.75 -7.03
CA ASP A 17 4.36 0.43 -7.22
C ASP A 17 4.65 -1.06 -6.96
N VAL A 18 4.06 -1.62 -5.90
CA VAL A 18 4.17 -3.05 -5.57
C VAL A 18 3.52 -3.94 -6.63
N GLN A 19 2.31 -3.59 -7.08
CA GLN A 19 1.61 -4.28 -8.17
C GLN A 19 2.44 -4.28 -9.46
N HIS A 20 3.02 -3.12 -9.81
CA HIS A 20 3.88 -3.00 -10.98
C HIS A 20 5.14 -3.87 -10.85
N LYS A 21 5.79 -3.89 -9.67
CA LYS A 21 6.94 -4.76 -9.39
C LYS A 21 6.60 -6.24 -9.44
N LEU A 22 5.45 -6.65 -8.89
CA LEU A 22 4.96 -8.03 -9.00
C LEU A 22 4.71 -8.44 -10.45
N SER A 23 4.11 -7.55 -11.23
CA SER A 23 3.82 -7.81 -12.64
C SER A 23 5.07 -7.78 -13.54
N SER A 24 6.10 -7.03 -13.16
CA SER A 24 7.31 -6.83 -13.96
C SER A 24 8.43 -7.80 -13.60
N GLU A 25 8.55 -8.20 -12.33
CA GLU A 25 9.65 -9.01 -11.83
C GLU A 25 9.14 -10.19 -10.99
N ASN A 26 8.91 -11.33 -11.65
CA ASN A 26 8.50 -12.61 -11.04
C ASN A 26 9.56 -13.19 -10.05
N LYS A 27 10.60 -12.43 -9.70
CA LYS A 27 11.71 -12.83 -8.81
C LYS A 27 11.62 -12.28 -7.39
N ASN A 28 10.78 -11.26 -7.15
CA ASN A 28 10.64 -10.60 -5.84
C ASN A 28 9.24 -10.76 -5.21
N GLU A 29 8.52 -11.82 -5.58
CA GLU A 29 7.13 -12.06 -5.16
C GLU A 29 6.97 -12.01 -3.62
N HIS A 30 7.95 -12.51 -2.86
CA HIS A 30 7.89 -12.53 -1.41
C HIS A 30 8.05 -11.13 -0.78
N GLU A 31 9.02 -10.33 -1.25
CA GLU A 31 9.24 -8.95 -0.77
C GLU A 31 8.05 -8.06 -1.14
N ALA A 32 7.56 -8.22 -2.37
CA ALA A 32 6.44 -7.44 -2.87
C ALA A 32 5.11 -7.84 -2.20
N LYS A 33 4.89 -9.14 -1.88
CA LYS A 33 3.79 -9.55 -1.00
C LYS A 33 3.85 -8.90 0.37
N GLY A 34 5.04 -8.87 1.01
CA GLY A 34 5.21 -8.21 2.31
C GLY A 34 4.88 -6.71 2.28
N LYS A 35 5.30 -6.00 1.22
CA LYS A 35 4.95 -4.60 1.00
C LYS A 35 3.45 -4.40 0.73
N LEU A 36 2.82 -5.29 -0.05
CA LEU A 36 1.38 -5.26 -0.31
C LEU A 36 0.58 -5.44 0.99
N THR A 37 0.94 -6.42 1.82
CA THR A 37 0.29 -6.66 3.12
C THR A 37 0.40 -5.43 4.03
N LYS A 38 1.57 -4.78 4.08
CA LYS A 38 1.77 -3.57 4.88
C LYS A 38 0.90 -2.40 4.38
N ALA A 39 0.82 -2.21 3.07
CA ALA A 39 0.01 -1.15 2.49
C ALA A 39 -1.50 -1.39 2.70
N THR A 40 -1.98 -2.63 2.59
CA THR A 40 -3.38 -3.00 2.89
C THR A 40 -3.75 -2.68 4.35
N ALA A 41 -2.86 -2.96 5.31
CA ALA A 41 -3.08 -2.62 6.71
C ALA A 41 -3.23 -1.11 6.91
N LEU A 42 -2.36 -0.30 6.29
CA LEU A 42 -2.41 1.16 6.35
C LEU A 42 -3.69 1.74 5.73
N ILE A 43 -4.23 1.14 4.66
CA ILE A 43 -5.54 1.53 4.12
C ILE A 43 -6.67 1.22 5.10
N SER A 44 -6.65 0.04 5.71
CA SER A 44 -7.67 -0.34 6.71
C SER A 44 -7.68 0.64 7.88
N ASP A 45 -6.51 1.01 8.40
CA ASP A 45 -6.36 2.01 9.47
C ASP A 45 -6.86 3.39 9.01
N ALA A 46 -6.51 3.82 7.79
CA ALA A 46 -6.96 5.10 7.24
C ALA A 46 -8.49 5.15 7.06
N ILE A 47 -9.14 4.05 6.70
CA ILE A 47 -10.61 3.94 6.59
C ILE A 47 -11.26 4.04 7.99
N GLN A 48 -10.69 3.36 8.99
CA GLN A 48 -11.19 3.43 10.36
C GLN A 48 -11.08 4.86 10.94
N LEU A 49 -10.04 5.61 10.59
CA LEU A 49 -9.87 7.01 11.00
C LEU A 49 -10.84 7.98 10.31
N LEU A 50 -11.52 7.54 9.24
CA LEU A 50 -12.52 8.31 8.50
C LEU A 50 -13.97 7.96 8.90
N SER A 51 -14.14 6.96 9.78
CA SER A 51 -15.42 6.50 10.33
C SER A 51 -15.72 7.15 11.68
#